data_AF-A0A8T6SLP1-F1
#
_entry.id   AF-A0A8T6SLP1-F1
#
_cell.length_a   1.000
_cell.length_b   1.000
_cell.length_c   1.000
_cell.angle_alpha   90.00
_cell.angle_beta   90.00
_cell.angle_gamma   90.00
#
_symmetry.space_group_name_H-M   'P 1'
#
loop_
_entity.id
_entity.type
_entity.pdbx_description
1 polymer ?
#
loop_
_entity_poly.entity_id
_entity_poly.type
_entity_poly.pdbx_seq_one_letter_code
_entity_poly.pdbx_strand_id
1 'polypeptide(L)'
;VSKLAAEYYCKVFYENYGLDTLCLRYFNVYGPRQVGDSYSGVITQFIDRLKQRKPPIIYGDGQQTRDFVHVRDVVEANMLAL
;
A
#
# COMPACT_ATOMS: atom_id res chain seq x y z
N VAL A 1 4.76 2.21 14.11
CA VAL A 1 5.56 3.34 14.67
C VAL A 1 6.50 3.93 13.63
N SER A 2 7.29 3.14 12.90
CA SER A 2 8.32 3.66 11.99
C SER A 2 7.81 4.59 10.86
N LYS A 3 6.62 4.34 10.29
CA LYS A 3 6.01 5.22 9.27
C LYS A 3 5.63 6.59 9.82
N LEU A 4 5.00 6.63 11.00
CA LEU A 4 4.67 7.88 11.69
C LEU A 4 5.94 8.67 12.05
N ALA A 5 6.99 7.99 12.50
CA ALA A 5 8.28 8.64 12.76
C ALA A 5 8.87 9.27 11.49
N ALA A 6 8.78 8.60 10.33
CA ALA A 6 9.23 9.16 9.05
C ALA A 6 8.49 10.47 8.68
N GLU A 7 7.18 10.53 8.92
CA GLU A 7 6.41 11.77 8.68
C GLU A 7 6.84 12.91 9.61
N TYR A 8 7.16 12.60 10.87
CA TYR A 8 7.74 13.60 11.78
C TYR A 8 9.10 14.10 11.28
N TYR A 9 9.93 13.23 10.71
CA TYR A 9 11.17 13.68 10.08
C TYR A 9 10.90 14.63 8.91
N CYS A 10 9.98 14.32 8.00
CA CYS A 10 9.59 15.23 6.91
C CYS A 10 9.21 16.62 7.45
N LYS A 11 8.39 16.67 8.50
CA LYS A 11 8.01 17.92 9.16
C LYS A 11 9.21 18.68 9.74
N VAL A 12 10.09 18.00 10.48
CA VAL A 12 11.29 18.61 11.08
C VAL A 12 12.22 19.17 10.00
N PHE A 13 12.35 18.49 8.86
CA PHE A 13 13.18 18.97 7.75
C PHE A 13 12.61 20.23 7.09
N TYR A 14 11.29 20.31 6.95
CA TYR A 14 10.62 21.54 6.53
C TYR A 14 10.84 22.68 7.53
N GLU A 15 10.60 22.43 8.82
CA GLU A 15 10.70 23.46 9.87
C GLU A 15 12.13 24.01 10.05
N ASN A 16 13.15 23.15 9.94
CA ASN A 16 14.54 23.55 10.20
C ASN A 16 15.29 23.99 8.94
N TYR A 17 14.91 23.48 7.76
CA TYR A 17 15.68 23.68 6.54
C TYR A 17 14.85 24.19 5.34
N GLY A 18 13.53 24.36 5.50
CA GLY A 18 12.64 24.82 4.43
C GLY A 18 12.48 23.80 3.30
N LEU A 19 12.77 22.51 3.53
CA LEU A 19 12.60 21.47 2.53
C LEU A 19 11.11 21.12 2.41
N ASP A 20 10.49 21.48 1.28
CA ASP A 20 9.11 21.12 0.99
C ASP A 20 8.93 19.58 0.96
N THR A 21 7.98 19.09 1.73
CA THR A 21 7.69 17.65 1.85
C THR A 21 6.20 17.38 1.80
N LEU A 22 5.84 16.20 1.30
CA LEU A 22 4.47 15.70 1.25
C LEU A 22 4.43 14.24 1.68
N CYS A 23 3.45 13.88 2.52
CA CYS A 23 3.26 12.52 3.01
C CYS A 23 1.93 11.94 2.50
N LEU A 24 1.99 11.07 1.49
CA LEU A 24 0.82 10.36 0.95
C LEU A 24 0.63 9.02 1.68
N ARG A 25 -0.51 8.85 2.34
CA ARG A 25 -0.85 7.66 3.15
C ARG A 25 -1.78 6.71 2.40
N TYR A 26 -1.21 5.84 1.57
CA TYR A 26 -2.00 4.85 0.82
C TYR A 26 -2.50 3.71 1.71
N PHE A 27 -3.73 3.29 1.47
CA PHE A 27 -4.29 2.04 1.97
C PHE A 27 -3.76 0.84 1.17
N ASN A 28 -4.37 -0.34 1.28
CA ASN A 28 -3.83 -1.56 0.68
C ASN A 28 -3.84 -1.45 -0.85
N VAL A 29 -2.68 -1.15 -1.44
CA VAL A 29 -2.54 -1.01 -2.88
C VAL A 29 -2.56 -2.39 -3.53
N TYR A 30 -3.35 -2.53 -4.60
CA TYR A 30 -3.37 -3.72 -5.44
C TYR A 30 -3.32 -3.35 -6.92
N GLY A 31 -2.86 -4.29 -7.75
CA GLY A 31 -2.98 -4.14 -9.19
C GLY A 31 -1.97 -4.96 -10.00
N PRO A 32 -1.95 -4.76 -11.33
CA PRO A 32 -1.05 -5.46 -12.23
C PRO A 32 0.42 -5.23 -11.86
N ARG A 33 1.26 -6.24 -12.13
CA ARG A 33 2.72 -6.27 -11.86
C ARG A 33 3.12 -6.42 -10.39
N GLN A 34 2.19 -6.45 -9.45
CA GLN A 34 2.50 -6.91 -8.09
C GLN A 34 2.85 -8.41 -8.15
N VAL A 35 4.09 -8.75 -7.82
CA VAL A 35 4.58 -10.13 -7.77
C VAL A 35 4.02 -10.79 -6.51
N GLY A 36 3.70 -12.09 -6.57
CA GLY A 36 3.29 -12.91 -5.41
C GLY A 36 4.49 -13.53 -4.71
N ASP A 37 4.97 -12.91 -3.64
CA ASP A 37 5.96 -13.41 -2.68
C ASP A 37 5.36 -13.39 -1.25
N SER A 38 6.17 -13.64 -0.22
CA SER A 38 5.70 -13.69 1.17
C SER A 38 5.23 -12.34 1.73
N TYR A 39 5.54 -11.22 1.07
CA TYR A 39 5.17 -9.87 1.46
C TYR A 39 4.09 -9.26 0.56
N SER A 40 3.54 -10.03 -0.38
CA SER A 40 2.54 -9.54 -1.32
C SER A 40 1.17 -9.30 -0.69
N GLY A 41 0.44 -8.35 -1.29
CA GLY A 41 -0.93 -8.06 -0.93
C GLY A 41 -1.84 -9.28 -1.09
N VAL A 42 -2.86 -9.36 -0.23
CA VAL A 42 -3.79 -10.50 -0.18
C VAL A 42 -4.50 -10.75 -1.51
N ILE A 43 -4.83 -9.69 -2.27
CA ILE A 43 -5.47 -9.81 -3.59
C ILE A 43 -4.55 -10.57 -4.58
N THR A 44 -3.26 -10.24 -4.62
CA THR A 44 -2.29 -10.95 -5.47
C THR A 44 -2.18 -12.42 -5.08
N GLN A 45 -2.07 -12.70 -3.77
CA GLN A 45 -2.00 -14.08 -3.27
C GLN A 45 -3.25 -14.88 -3.64
N PHE A 46 -4.43 -14.27 -3.58
CA PHE A 46 -5.68 -14.94 -3.94
C PHE A 46 -5.72 -15.23 -5.43
N ILE A 47 -5.36 -14.25 -6.27
CA ILE A 47 -5.29 -14.42 -7.73
C ILE A 47 -4.32 -15.55 -8.09
N ASP A 48 -3.13 -15.60 -7.49
CA ASP A 48 -2.14 -16.61 -7.82
C ASP A 48 -2.54 -18.02 -7.38
N ARG A 49 -3.25 -18.15 -6.27
CA ARG A 49 -3.85 -19.43 -5.85
C ARG A 49 -4.96 -19.86 -6.80
N LEU A 50 -5.84 -18.95 -7.19
CA LEU A 50 -6.91 -19.23 -8.15
C LEU A 50 -6.35 -19.66 -9.51
N LYS A 51 -5.26 -19.04 -10.00
CA LYS A 51 -4.54 -19.49 -11.20
C LYS A 51 -4.02 -20.93 -11.08
N GLN A 52 -3.61 -21.34 -9.88
CA GLN A 52 -3.17 -22.70 -9.58
C GLN A 52 -4.32 -23.67 -9.24
N ARG A 53 -5.58 -23.25 -9.43
CA ARG A 53 -6.79 -24.02 -9.04
C ARG A 53 -6.82 -24.39 -7.56
N LYS A 54 -6.22 -23.55 -6.72
CA LYS A 54 -6.23 -23.69 -5.25
C LYS A 54 -7.20 -22.66 -4.65
N PRO A 55 -7.94 -23.01 -3.59
CA PRO A 55 -8.81 -22.06 -2.90
C PRO A 55 -7.97 -20.98 -2.20
N PRO A 56 -8.46 -19.72 -2.11
CA PRO A 56 -7.86 -18.69 -1.26
C PRO A 56 -7.68 -19.14 0.19
N ILE A 57 -6.70 -18.56 0.90
CA ILE A 57 -6.50 -18.82 2.33
C ILE A 57 -6.97 -17.60 3.10
N ILE A 58 -7.94 -17.80 3.99
CA ILE A 58 -8.40 -16.76 4.91
C ILE A 58 -7.76 -17.04 6.26
N TYR A 59 -7.02 -16.07 6.77
CA TYR A 59 -6.50 -16.09 8.14
C TYR A 59 -7.51 -15.42 9.07
N GLY A 60 -7.97 -16.13 10.10
CA GLY A 60 -9.02 -15.68 11.01
C GLY A 60 -10.41 -16.17 10.59
N ASP A 61 -11.43 -15.39 10.92
CA ASP A 61 -12.85 -15.71 10.68
C ASP A 61 -13.39 -15.19 9.33
N GLY A 62 -12.61 -14.39 8.62
CA GLY A 62 -13.00 -13.81 7.33
C GLY A 62 -13.85 -12.54 7.44
N GLN A 63 -14.12 -12.04 8.64
CA GLN A 63 -14.88 -10.81 8.85
C GLN A 63 -13.99 -9.56 8.86
N GLN A 64 -12.66 -9.72 8.75
CA GLN A 64 -11.74 -8.60 8.66
C GLN A 64 -12.01 -7.75 7.42
N THR A 65 -12.08 -6.44 7.62
CA THR A 65 -12.22 -5.47 6.52
C THR A 65 -10.90 -4.77 6.26
N ARG A 66 -10.67 -4.42 4.99
CA ARG A 66 -9.54 -3.62 4.53
C ARG A 66 -10.03 -2.73 3.40
N ASP A 67 -9.56 -1.50 3.40
CA ASP A 67 -9.70 -0.63 2.24
C ASP A 67 -8.59 -0.94 1.22
N PHE A 68 -8.97 -0.99 -0.06
CA PHE A 68 -8.10 -1.32 -1.18
C PHE A 68 -8.15 -0.21 -2.21
N VAL A 69 -6.97 0.23 -2.65
CA VAL A 69 -6.83 1.25 -3.70
C VAL A 69 -6.12 0.64 -4.89
N HIS A 70 -6.62 0.91 -6.10
CA HIS A 70 -6.00 0.37 -7.30
C HIS A 70 -4.72 1.15 -7.61
N VAL A 71 -3.69 0.47 -8.13
CA VAL A 71 -2.38 1.06 -8.41
C VAL A 71 -2.44 2.25 -9.39
N ARG A 72 -3.46 2.31 -10.26
CA ARG A 72 -3.65 3.46 -11.16
C ARG A 72 -4.04 4.74 -10.41
N ASP A 73 -4.91 4.63 -9.42
CA ASP A 73 -5.36 5.76 -8.61
C ASP A 73 -4.19 6.29 -7.76
N VAL A 74 -3.34 5.38 -7.26
CA VAL A 74 -2.09 5.73 -6.58
C VAL A 74 -1.15 6.49 -7.52
N VAL A 75 -0.99 6.04 -8.77
CA VAL A 75 -0.16 6.74 -9.76
C VAL A 75 -0.70 8.14 -10.02
N GLU A 76 -2.02 8.28 -10.23
CA GLU A 76 -2.67 9.57 -10.43
C GLU A 76 -2.47 10.50 -9.22
N ALA A 77 -2.64 10.00 -7.99
CA ALA A 77 -2.40 10.76 -6.77
C ALA A 77 -0.95 11.27 -6.66
N ASN A 78 0.04 10.46 -7.07
CA ASN A 78 1.43 10.92 -7.13
C ASN A 78 1.63 12.00 -8.21
N MET A 79 1.02 11.85 -9.38
CA MET A 79 1.14 12.83 -10.46
C MET A 79 0.51 14.18 -10.10
N LEU A 80 -0.60 14.19 -9.35
CA LEU A 80 -1.26 15.41 -8.86
C LEU A 80 -0.53 16.08 -7.70
N ALA A 81 0.34 15.34 -7.03
CA ALA A 81 1.15 15.80 -5.90
C ALA A 81 2.50 16.43 -6.31
N LEU A 82 2.90 16.24 -7.57
CA LEU A 82 4.10 16.85 -8.19
C LEU A 82 3.78 18.25 -8.71
#